data_AF-A0A8C7CV26-F1
#
_entry.id   AF-A0A8C7CV26-F1
#
_cell.length_a   1.000
_cell.length_b   1.000
_cell.length_c   1.000
_cell.angle_alpha   90.00
_cell.angle_beta   90.00
_cell.angle_gamma   90.00
#
_symmetry.space_group_name_H-M   'P 1'
#
loop_
_entity.id
_entity.type
_entity.pdbx_description
1 polymer ?
#
loop_
_entity_poly.entity_id
_entity_poly.type
_entity_poly.pdbx_seq_one_letter_code
_entity_poly.pdbx_strand_id
1 'polypeptide(L)' 'TQDQPARITFIDSVTKPVIKQLLDDLLEDQVLNDEETESVTEENSTKTKQARCLIDMVRKKGRKASEKMIA' A
#
# COMPACT_ATOMS: atom_id res chain seq x y z
N THR A 1 -14.09 -12.49 11.12
CA THR A 1 -14.23 -11.06 10.77
C THR A 1 -13.21 -10.26 11.56
N GLN A 2 -11.97 -10.22 11.08
CA GLN A 2 -10.82 -9.61 11.77
C GLN A 2 -9.98 -8.91 10.70
N ASP A 3 -10.35 -7.70 10.26
CA ASP A 3 -9.51 -6.94 9.30
C ASP A 3 -9.77 -5.42 9.39
N GLN A 4 -9.78 -4.88 10.61
CA GLN A 4 -9.92 -3.44 10.85
C GLN A 4 -8.82 -2.79 11.72
N PRO A 5 -8.16 -3.47 12.69
CA PRO A 5 -7.14 -2.80 13.49
C PRO A 5 -5.77 -2.68 12.77
N ALA A 6 -5.46 -3.59 11.84
CA ALA A 6 -4.19 -3.56 11.11
C ALA A 6 -4.06 -2.31 10.25
N ARG A 7 -5.15 -1.88 9.60
CA ARG A 7 -5.16 -0.70 8.72
C ARG A 7 -4.79 0.58 9.45
N ILE A 8 -5.37 0.82 10.62
CA ILE A 8 -5.12 2.04 11.39
C ILE A 8 -3.71 2.01 11.97
N THR A 9 -3.32 0.88 12.55
CA THR A 9 -1.98 0.71 13.12
C THR A 9 -0.89 0.88 12.07
N PHE A 10 -1.08 0.27 10.89
CA PHE A 10 -0.19 0.41 9.75
C PHE A 10 -0.10 1.87 9.28
N ILE A 11 -1.23 2.55 9.08
CA ILE A 11 -1.26 3.95 8.67
C ILE A 11 -0.52 4.87 9.66
N ASP A 12 -0.60 4.57 10.96
CA ASP A 12 0.05 5.35 12.02
C ASP A 12 1.56 5.05 12.10
N SER A 13 1.95 3.78 11.99
CA SER A 13 3.32 3.30 12.10
C SER A 13 4.16 3.51 10.83
N VAL A 14 3.53 3.59 9.64
CA VAL A 14 4.27 3.72 8.40
C VAL A 14 4.69 5.16 8.14
N THR A 15 5.88 5.30 7.59
CA THR A 15 6.43 6.58 7.15
C THR A 15 6.45 6.65 5.63
N LYS A 16 6.54 7.86 5.07
CA LYS A 16 6.66 8.08 3.61
C LYS A 16 7.69 7.17 2.93
N PRO A 17 8.91 6.95 3.46
CA PRO A 17 9.86 6.03 2.83
C PRO A 17 9.41 4.57 2.85
N VAL A 18 8.76 4.11 3.93
CA VAL A 18 8.22 2.73 4.03
C VAL A 18 7.11 2.52 3.00
N ILE A 19 6.23 3.51 2.85
CA ILE A 19 5.18 3.49 1.82
C ILE A 19 5.80 3.38 0.42
N LYS A 20 6.86 4.16 0.15
CA LYS A 20 7.52 4.16 -1.14
C LYS A 20 8.20 2.81 -1.43
N GLN A 21 8.88 2.23 -0.44
CA GLN A 21 9.44 0.88 -0.56
C GLN A 21 8.37 -0.17 -0.86
N LEU A 22 7.23 -0.13 -0.15
CA LEU A 22 6.14 -1.06 -0.42
C LEU A 22 5.53 -0.87 -1.82
N LEU A 23 5.48 0.37 -2.30
CA LEU A 23 5.06 0.67 -3.67
C LEU A 23 6.05 0.08 -4.68
N ASP A 24 7.36 0.28 -4.47
CA ASP A 24 8.43 -0.27 -5.31
C ASP A 24 8.41 -1.82 -5.29
N ASP A 25 8.25 -2.45 -4.12
CA ASP A 25 8.15 -3.92 -3.98
C ASP A 25 6.93 -4.47 -4.73
N LEU A 26 5.78 -3.82 -4.59
CA LEU A 26 4.55 -4.23 -5.30
C LEU A 26 4.65 -3.99 -6.82
N LEU A 27 5.42 -3.00 -7.26
CA LEU A 27 5.74 -2.77 -8.67
C LEU A 27 6.68 -3.87 -9.19
N GLU A 28 7.70 -4.23 -8.42
CA GLU A 28 8.66 -5.28 -8.76
C GLU A 28 8.00 -6.66 -8.85
N ASP A 29 7.06 -6.96 -7.96
CA ASP A 29 6.20 -8.16 -8.02
C ASP A 29 5.15 -8.13 -9.16
N GLN A 30 5.13 -7.07 -9.98
CA GLN A 30 4.13 -6.84 -11.03
C GLN A 30 2.68 -6.83 -10.52
N VAL A 31 2.49 -6.57 -9.22
CA VAL A 31 1.17 -6.39 -8.63
C VAL A 31 0.62 -5.03 -9.03
N LEU A 32 1.47 -4.01 -8.94
CA LEU A 32 1.22 -2.65 -9.42
C LEU A 32 2.01 -2.42 -10.71
N ASN A 33 1.58 -1.41 -11.46
CA ASN A 33 2.26 -0.90 -12.63
C ASN A 33 2.71 0.54 -12.35
N ASP A 34 3.66 1.04 -13.15
CA ASP A 34 4.26 2.36 -12.92
C ASP A 34 3.19 3.47 -12.82
N GLU A 35 2.14 3.39 -13.63
CA GLU A 35 1.03 4.35 -13.63
C GLU A 35 0.22 4.35 -12.32
N GLU A 36 -0.13 3.19 -11.75
CA GLU A 36 -0.82 3.13 -10.46
C GLU A 36 0.10 3.63 -9.33
N THR A 37 1.39 3.28 -9.41
CA THR A 37 2.40 3.64 -8.40
C THR A 37 2.64 5.15 -8.38
N GLU A 38 2.78 5.76 -9.57
CA GLU A 38 2.90 7.19 -9.77
C GLU A 38 1.62 7.91 -9.35
N SER A 39 0.44 7.40 -9.73
CA SER A 39 -0.85 7.95 -9.29
C SER A 39 -1.00 7.96 -7.77
N VAL A 40 -0.57 6.91 -7.06
CA VAL A 40 -0.60 6.92 -5.59
C VAL A 40 0.40 7.92 -5.02
N THR A 41 1.53 8.11 -5.67
CA THR A 41 2.59 9.01 -5.18
C THR A 41 2.24 10.49 -5.43
N GLU A 42 1.61 10.80 -6.57
CA GLU A 42 1.15 12.14 -6.95
C GLU A 42 -0.17 12.54 -6.27
N GLU A 43 -1.17 11.65 -6.24
CA GLU A 43 -2.52 11.99 -5.74
C GLU A 43 -2.58 12.08 -4.20
N ASN A 44 -1.66 11.41 -3.51
CA ASN A 44 -1.67 11.30 -2.05
C ASN A 44 -0.46 11.98 -1.42
N SER A 45 -0.51 13.32 -1.25
CA SER A 45 0.59 14.07 -0.64
C SER A 45 0.83 13.77 0.86
N THR A 46 -0.11 13.08 1.52
CA THR A 46 -0.07 12.74 2.95
C THR A 46 0.21 11.25 3.17
N LYS A 47 1.10 10.93 4.13
CA LYS A 47 1.43 9.53 4.50
C LYS A 47 0.19 8.66 4.72
N THR A 48 -0.82 9.22 5.38
CA THR A 48 -2.08 8.54 5.71
C THR A 48 -2.87 8.15 4.47
N LYS A 49 -2.90 9.06 3.49
CA LYS A 49 -3.59 8.87 2.22
C LYS A 49 -2.87 7.82 1.36
N GLN A 50 -1.54 7.87 1.28
CA GLN A 50 -0.76 6.87 0.54
C GLN A 50 -0.93 5.47 1.15
N ALA A 51 -0.83 5.35 2.48
CA ALA A 51 -1.01 4.07 3.18
C ALA A 51 -2.44 3.52 3.00
N ARG A 52 -3.45 4.39 3.03
CA ARG A 52 -4.84 4.04 2.72
C ARG A 52 -4.99 3.53 1.30
N CYS A 53 -4.38 4.21 0.32
CA CYS A 53 -4.42 3.84 -1.08
C CYS A 53 -3.71 2.50 -1.32
N LEU A 54 -2.53 2.29 -0.73
CA LEU A 54 -1.81 1.02 -0.73
C LEU A 54 -2.68 -0.14 -0.25
N ILE A 55 -3.32 0.00 0.91
CA ILE A 55 -4.20 -1.05 1.46
C ILE A 55 -5.38 -1.33 0.52
N ASP A 56 -5.99 -0.29 -0.05
CA ASP A 56 -7.10 -0.47 -0.99
C ASP A 56 -6.63 -1.11 -2.31
N MET A 57 -5.45 -0.77 -2.83
CA MET A 57 -4.87 -1.39 -4.03
C MET A 57 -4.53 -2.86 -3.79
N VAL A 58 -3.85 -3.16 -2.69
CA VAL A 58 -3.52 -4.52 -2.25
C VAL A 58 -4.78 -5.37 -2.12
N ARG A 59 -5.84 -4.81 -1.52
CA ARG A 59 -7.15 -5.49 -1.40
C ARG A 59 -7.84 -5.68 -2.75
N LYS A 60 -7.74 -4.70 -3.65
CA LYS A 60 -8.37 -4.73 -4.99
C LYS A 60 -7.64 -5.69 -5.94
N LYS A 61 -6.32 -5.83 -5.84
CA LYS A 61 -5.50 -6.76 -6.64
C LYS A 61 -5.64 -8.22 -6.19
N GLY A 62 -5.93 -8.45 -4.90
CA GLY A 62 -6.29 -9.76 -4.38
C GLY A 62 -5.26 -10.33 -3.39
N ARG A 63 -5.48 -11.58 -2.96
CA ARG A 63 -4.78 -12.18 -1.81
C ARG A 63 -3.25 -12.16 -1.91
N LYS A 64 -2.66 -12.33 -3.12
CA LYS A 64 -1.20 -12.29 -3.32
C LYS A 64 -0.55 -11.02 -2.80
N ALA A 65 -1.17 -9.87 -3.07
CA ALA A 65 -0.67 -8.58 -2.60
C ALA A 65 -0.85 -8.44 -1.08
N SER A 66 -1.96 -8.96 -0.55
CA SER A 66 -2.27 -8.87 0.88
C SER A 66 -1.37 -9.77 1.72
N GLU A 67 -0.96 -10.93 1.19
CA GLU A 67 0.01 -11.83 1.83
C GLU A 67 1.39 -11.16 1.91
N LYS A 68 1.85 -10.51 0.84
CA LYS A 68 3.11 -9.74 0.83
C LYS A 68 3.12 -8.59 1.83
N MET A 69 1.96 -7.99 2.10
CA MET A 69 1.85 -6.88 3.05
C MET A 69 1.90 -7.32 4.52
N ILE A 70 1.68 -8.61 4.80
CA ILE A 70 1.64 -9.20 6.14
C ILE A 70 2.89 -10.07 6.42
N ALA A 71 3.65 -10.44 5.39
CA ALA A 71 4.81 -11.35 5.46
C ALA A 71 6.09 -10.68 6.00
#